data_AF-A0A1Q6LIF3-F1
#
_entry.id   AF-A0A1Q6LIF3-F1
#
_cell.length_a   1.000
_cell.length_b   1.000
_cell.length_c   1.000
_cell.angle_alpha   90.00
_cell.angle_beta   90.00
_cell.angle_gamma   90.00
#
_symmetry.space_group_name_H-M   'P 1'
#
loop_
_entity.id
_entity.type
_entity.pdbx_description
1 polymer ?
#
loop_
_entity_poly.entity_id
_entity_poly.type
_entity_poly.pdbx_seq_one_letter_code
_entity_poly.pdbx_strand_id
1 'polypeptide(L)'
;MTDYSITLPSYSIGEQVYKQIPTVCAPFGATAVVIGGHKAMAAVRERLLAAIQGSAVTITDFVWYGGEASRENIAALAENPAVAAADMIFAVGGGKALDTGKAYGEESGKPVFTFPTIASTCAATTAVSILYHADGTFLAPDFHKAPPVHAFILPSVIAAAPRRYIWAGMGDTYAKYFEAEMSSRGEALVHYHALGVNVSRMCLDPLLTYGAQAMADIDAERCTYAVEQVILAIIVTTGIASILLTAEHIVDYNSGLAHAVFYALTAWPHIEARHLHGEVVGFGVLILLLTDGNLDGFRQMYAFNRSVGLPTALSQVEMTGADVEKLVPLVAKMPDIAHNPYTITEEMLHKAFADLDYYNQHQAFKENE
;
A
#
# COMPACT_ATOMS: atom_id res chain seq x y z
N MET A 1 -4.38 4.59 31.91
CA MET A 1 -4.55 4.92 30.48
C MET A 1 -4.02 6.33 30.31
N THR A 2 -3.05 6.52 29.42
CA THR A 2 -2.68 7.84 28.91
C THR A 2 -3.75 8.30 27.93
N ASP A 3 -3.99 9.60 27.85
CA ASP A 3 -4.88 10.15 26.84
C ASP A 3 -4.30 9.89 25.45
N TYR A 4 -5.14 9.49 24.49
CA TYR A 4 -4.74 9.25 23.10
C TYR A 4 -5.81 9.80 22.15
N SER A 5 -5.39 10.10 20.91
CA SER A 5 -6.27 10.55 19.82
C SER A 5 -6.02 9.71 18.57
N ILE A 6 -7.09 9.29 17.91
CA ILE A 6 -7.02 8.59 16.62
C ILE A 6 -7.64 9.49 15.56
N THR A 7 -6.85 9.85 14.55
CA THR A 7 -7.30 10.64 13.40
C THR A 7 -7.43 9.72 12.20
N LEU A 8 -8.66 9.49 11.75
CA LEU A 8 -8.94 8.71 10.55
C LEU A 8 -8.91 9.59 9.29
N PRO A 9 -8.59 9.03 8.12
CA PRO A 9 -8.51 9.79 6.89
C PRO A 9 -9.89 10.24 6.42
N SER A 10 -9.97 11.45 5.89
CA SER A 10 -11.11 11.90 5.09
C SER A 10 -10.83 11.63 3.61
N TYR A 11 -11.84 11.19 2.86
CA TYR A 11 -11.69 10.94 1.43
C TYR A 11 -12.99 11.19 0.69
N SER A 12 -12.86 11.46 -0.61
CA SER A 12 -13.97 11.48 -1.57
C SER A 12 -13.58 10.61 -2.76
N ILE A 13 -14.55 9.94 -3.37
CA ILE A 13 -14.34 9.10 -4.55
C ILE A 13 -15.40 9.39 -5.63
N GLY A 14 -15.00 9.30 -6.90
CA GLY A 14 -15.90 9.27 -8.05
C GLY A 14 -15.51 10.22 -9.18
N GLU A 15 -16.21 10.15 -10.31
CA GLU A 15 -15.83 10.87 -11.54
C GLU A 15 -15.93 12.40 -11.47
N GLN A 16 -16.63 12.92 -10.45
CA GLN A 16 -16.79 14.35 -10.21
C GLN A 16 -16.06 14.83 -8.95
N VAL A 17 -15.22 13.96 -8.36
CA VAL A 17 -14.60 14.17 -7.05
C VAL A 17 -13.81 15.48 -6.96
N TYR A 18 -13.10 15.87 -8.02
CA TYR A 18 -12.30 17.10 -8.01
C TYR A 18 -13.15 18.38 -7.93
N LYS A 19 -14.45 18.34 -8.29
CA LYS A 19 -15.34 19.49 -8.06
C LYS A 19 -15.50 19.86 -6.58
N GLN A 20 -15.11 18.97 -5.66
CA GLN A 20 -15.12 19.23 -4.23
C GLN A 20 -13.85 19.96 -3.74
N ILE A 21 -12.78 20.03 -4.56
CA ILE A 21 -11.50 20.65 -4.18
C ILE A 21 -11.71 22.08 -3.65
N PRO A 22 -12.43 22.99 -4.32
CA PRO A 22 -12.62 24.35 -3.80
C PRO A 22 -13.23 24.40 -2.40
N THR A 23 -14.24 23.55 -2.14
CA THR A 23 -14.95 23.55 -0.86
C THR A 23 -14.12 22.92 0.26
N VAL A 24 -13.44 21.81 -0.04
CA VAL A 24 -12.66 21.05 0.95
C VAL A 24 -11.34 21.76 1.28
N CYS A 25 -10.70 22.40 0.31
CA CYS A 25 -9.38 23.02 0.49
C CYS A 25 -9.44 24.49 0.97
N ALA A 26 -10.52 25.23 0.67
CA ALA A 26 -10.62 26.66 1.05
C ALA A 26 -10.40 26.96 2.56
N PRO A 27 -10.79 26.12 3.52
CA PRO A 27 -10.49 26.36 4.94
C PRO A 27 -9.00 26.34 5.28
N PHE A 28 -8.16 25.79 4.40
CA PHE A 28 -6.74 25.52 4.65
C PHE A 28 -5.80 26.47 3.91
N GLY A 29 -6.32 27.35 3.04
CA GLY A 29 -5.53 28.34 2.31
C GLY A 29 -6.11 28.69 0.94
N ALA A 30 -5.40 29.54 0.20
CA ALA A 30 -5.79 29.98 -1.15
C ALA A 30 -4.85 29.47 -2.25
N THR A 31 -3.62 29.11 -1.90
CA THR A 31 -2.58 28.69 -2.85
C THR A 31 -2.10 27.28 -2.58
N ALA A 32 -2.10 26.43 -3.61
CA ALA A 32 -1.61 25.07 -3.57
C ALA A 32 -0.41 24.91 -4.50
N VAL A 33 0.61 24.18 -4.06
CA VAL A 33 1.65 23.64 -4.95
C VAL A 33 1.35 22.17 -5.23
N VAL A 34 1.44 21.76 -6.49
CA VAL A 34 1.31 20.35 -6.85
C VAL A 34 2.70 19.71 -6.81
N ILE A 35 2.87 18.65 -6.03
CA ILE A 35 4.12 17.89 -5.93
C ILE A 35 3.83 16.47 -6.41
N GLY A 36 4.54 16.01 -7.44
CA GLY A 36 4.24 14.69 -8.00
C GLY A 36 5.22 14.16 -9.03
N GLY A 37 4.96 12.96 -9.53
CA GLY A 37 5.70 12.38 -10.66
C GLY A 37 5.23 12.97 -11.99
N HIS A 38 6.12 13.07 -13.00
CA HIS A 38 5.76 13.66 -14.30
C HIS A 38 4.52 13.04 -14.95
N LYS A 39 4.45 11.70 -15.03
CA LYS A 39 3.30 10.98 -15.61
C LYS A 39 2.02 11.21 -14.81
N ALA A 40 2.13 11.18 -13.47
CA ALA A 40 1.00 11.35 -12.58
C ALA A 40 0.42 12.76 -12.68
N MET A 41 1.26 13.79 -12.59
CA MET A 41 0.84 15.18 -12.75
C MET A 41 0.20 15.40 -14.12
N ALA A 42 0.80 14.90 -15.20
CA ALA A 42 0.23 15.00 -16.55
C ALA A 42 -1.18 14.38 -16.64
N ALA A 43 -1.42 13.25 -15.97
CA ALA A 43 -2.71 12.55 -16.00
C ALA A 43 -3.86 13.35 -15.34
N VAL A 44 -3.54 14.22 -14.37
CA VAL A 44 -4.56 14.96 -13.60
C VAL A 44 -4.53 16.47 -13.81
N ARG A 45 -3.48 17.03 -14.43
CA ARG A 45 -3.24 18.47 -14.54
C ARG A 45 -4.45 19.26 -15.02
N GLU A 46 -4.98 18.90 -16.19
CA GLU A 46 -6.11 19.62 -16.78
C GLU A 46 -7.38 19.49 -15.93
N ARG A 47 -7.57 18.34 -15.28
CA ARG A 47 -8.71 18.11 -14.39
C ARG A 47 -8.61 18.93 -13.10
N LEU A 48 -7.40 19.06 -12.54
CA LEU A 48 -7.15 19.91 -11.37
C LEU A 48 -7.37 21.39 -11.69
N LEU A 49 -6.81 21.87 -12.81
CA LEU A 49 -6.97 23.27 -13.24
C LEU A 49 -8.44 23.61 -13.53
N ALA A 50 -9.17 22.71 -14.21
CA ALA A 50 -10.59 22.89 -14.46
C ALA A 50 -11.42 22.89 -13.16
N ALA A 51 -11.06 22.04 -12.19
CA ALA A 51 -11.79 21.91 -10.93
C ALA A 51 -11.71 23.16 -10.05
N ILE A 52 -10.61 23.91 -10.12
CA ILE A 52 -10.41 25.14 -9.32
C ILE A 52 -10.77 26.42 -10.09
N GLN A 53 -11.11 26.32 -11.37
CA GLN A 53 -11.38 27.48 -12.22
C GLN A 53 -12.53 28.33 -11.64
N GLY A 54 -12.25 29.62 -11.42
CA GLY A 54 -13.22 30.57 -10.85
C GLY A 54 -13.43 30.45 -9.34
N SER A 55 -12.64 29.60 -8.67
CA SER A 55 -12.64 29.49 -7.20
C SER A 55 -11.57 30.37 -6.55
N ALA A 56 -11.59 30.45 -5.21
CA ALA A 56 -10.55 31.12 -4.42
C ALA A 56 -9.26 30.29 -4.28
N VAL A 57 -9.29 29.00 -4.64
CA VAL A 57 -8.11 28.12 -4.61
C VAL A 57 -7.38 28.25 -5.96
N THR A 58 -6.07 28.41 -5.90
CA THR A 58 -5.18 28.52 -7.07
C THR A 58 -4.03 27.51 -6.97
N ILE A 59 -3.59 26.97 -8.10
CA ILE A 59 -2.37 26.16 -8.17
C ILE A 59 -1.23 27.06 -8.65
N THR A 60 -0.18 27.19 -7.85
CA THR A 60 0.95 28.09 -8.12
C THR A 60 1.99 27.46 -9.03
N ASP A 61 2.25 26.15 -8.87
CA ASP A 61 3.21 25.41 -9.69
C ASP A 61 2.98 23.89 -9.65
N PHE A 62 3.61 23.19 -10.58
CA PHE A 62 3.69 21.72 -10.65
C PHE A 62 5.16 21.29 -10.55
N VAL A 63 5.54 20.77 -9.38
CA VAL A 63 6.92 20.46 -9.00
C VAL A 63 7.15 18.96 -9.00
N TRP A 64 8.23 18.53 -9.63
CA TRP A 64 8.64 17.13 -9.60
C TRP A 64 9.23 16.77 -8.23
N TYR A 65 8.77 15.65 -7.66
CA TYR A 65 9.18 15.21 -6.31
C TYR A 65 10.61 14.66 -6.19
N GLY A 66 11.34 14.50 -7.30
CA GLY A 66 12.73 13.99 -7.30
C GLY A 66 12.88 12.48 -7.53
N GLY A 67 11.78 11.72 -7.65
CA GLY A 67 11.80 10.33 -8.10
C GLY A 67 11.89 9.28 -6.98
N GLU A 68 12.45 9.65 -5.83
CA GLU A 68 12.55 8.80 -4.64
C GLU A 68 11.99 9.53 -3.42
N ALA A 69 11.30 8.79 -2.54
CA ALA A 69 10.85 9.34 -1.25
C ALA A 69 12.03 9.34 -0.27
N SER A 70 12.97 10.26 -0.48
CA SER A 70 14.21 10.37 0.28
C SER A 70 14.32 11.71 0.99
N ARG A 71 15.13 11.75 2.06
CA ARG A 71 15.36 12.99 2.82
C ARG A 71 16.00 14.09 1.95
N GLU A 72 16.82 13.73 0.98
CA GLU A 72 17.44 14.67 0.04
C GLU A 72 16.40 15.33 -0.86
N ASN A 73 15.45 14.56 -1.38
CA ASN A 73 14.39 15.09 -2.24
C ASN A 73 13.39 15.93 -1.44
N ILE A 74 13.09 15.54 -0.19
CA ILE A 74 12.27 16.35 0.73
C ILE A 74 12.96 17.69 1.01
N ALA A 75 14.26 17.68 1.30
CA ALA A 75 15.04 18.90 1.50
C ALA A 75 15.09 19.77 0.23
N ALA A 76 15.23 19.17 -0.95
CA ALA A 76 15.20 19.90 -2.22
C ALA A 76 13.86 20.60 -2.49
N LEU A 77 12.74 20.00 -2.04
CA LEU A 77 11.43 20.64 -2.10
C LEU A 77 11.34 21.86 -1.19
N ALA A 78 11.96 21.83 -0.01
CA ALA A 78 11.99 22.96 0.92
C ALA A 78 12.67 24.20 0.32
N GLU A 79 13.70 23.99 -0.52
CA GLU A 79 14.44 25.06 -1.21
C GLU A 79 13.70 25.62 -2.44
N ASN A 80 12.61 25.00 -2.88
CA ASN A 80 11.84 25.48 -4.02
C ASN A 80 10.92 26.66 -3.59
N PRO A 81 11.08 27.87 -4.17
CA PRO A 81 10.30 29.04 -3.75
C PRO A 81 8.78 28.88 -3.92
N ALA A 82 8.32 28.17 -4.96
CA ALA A 82 6.91 27.92 -5.18
C ALA A 82 6.33 26.99 -4.11
N VAL A 83 7.13 25.99 -3.70
CA VAL A 83 6.75 25.07 -2.61
C VAL A 83 6.74 25.80 -1.27
N ALA A 84 7.76 26.60 -0.97
CA ALA A 84 7.87 27.37 0.26
C ALA A 84 6.75 28.42 0.39
N ALA A 85 6.32 29.05 -0.71
CA ALA A 85 5.31 30.10 -0.70
C ALA A 85 3.85 29.62 -0.67
N ALA A 86 3.55 28.38 -1.07
CA ALA A 86 2.18 27.88 -1.10
C ALA A 86 1.59 27.62 0.29
N ASP A 87 0.30 27.83 0.47
CA ASP A 87 -0.41 27.55 1.73
C ASP A 87 -0.57 26.04 1.97
N MET A 88 -0.77 25.27 0.90
CA MET A 88 -1.08 23.84 0.96
C MET A 88 -0.32 23.01 -0.09
N ILE A 89 -0.22 21.70 0.16
CA ILE A 89 0.44 20.74 -0.73
C ILE A 89 -0.60 19.83 -1.36
N PHE A 90 -0.59 19.75 -2.69
CA PHE A 90 -1.31 18.75 -3.46
C PHE A 90 -0.34 17.66 -3.89
N ALA A 91 -0.27 16.57 -3.12
CA ALA A 91 0.58 15.43 -3.42
C ALA A 91 -0.11 14.52 -4.45
N VAL A 92 0.50 14.37 -5.64
CA VAL A 92 -0.09 13.69 -6.79
C VAL A 92 0.79 12.54 -7.24
N GLY A 93 0.28 11.30 -7.24
CA GLY A 93 1.06 10.17 -7.73
C GLY A 93 0.72 8.81 -7.17
N GLY A 94 1.71 7.93 -7.18
CA GLY A 94 1.73 6.69 -6.41
C GLY A 94 2.53 6.86 -5.11
N GLY A 95 2.75 5.75 -4.39
CA GLY A 95 3.35 5.73 -3.05
C GLY A 95 4.48 6.73 -2.81
N LYS A 96 5.60 6.62 -3.54
CA LYS A 96 6.77 7.49 -3.35
C LYS A 96 6.46 8.98 -3.48
N ALA A 97 5.66 9.37 -4.47
CA ALA A 97 5.30 10.78 -4.66
C ALA A 97 4.38 11.29 -3.53
N LEU A 98 3.42 10.46 -3.12
CA LEU A 98 2.51 10.79 -2.01
C LEU A 98 3.28 10.88 -0.69
N ASP A 99 4.18 9.94 -0.43
CA ASP A 99 4.99 9.89 0.79
C ASP A 99 5.97 11.06 0.89
N THR A 100 6.55 11.48 -0.23
CA THR A 100 7.42 12.68 -0.29
C THR A 100 6.63 13.94 0.08
N GLY A 101 5.44 14.12 -0.51
CA GLY A 101 4.59 15.27 -0.23
C GLY A 101 4.07 15.29 1.21
N LYS A 102 3.71 14.12 1.76
CA LYS A 102 3.31 13.96 3.18
C LYS A 102 4.45 14.29 4.14
N ALA A 103 5.63 13.72 3.91
CA ALA A 103 6.79 13.95 4.78
C ALA A 103 7.19 15.43 4.79
N TYR A 104 7.25 16.06 3.62
CA TYR A 104 7.46 17.51 3.54
C TYR A 104 6.35 18.32 4.23
N GLY A 105 5.09 17.91 4.10
CA GLY A 105 3.97 18.56 4.77
C GLY A 105 4.04 18.49 6.30
N GLU A 106 4.42 17.34 6.86
CA GLU A 106 4.66 17.18 8.31
C GLU A 106 5.83 18.06 8.77
N GLU A 107 6.95 18.09 8.04
CA GLU A 107 8.13 18.90 8.38
C GLU A 107 7.85 20.41 8.30
N SER A 108 7.09 20.85 7.29
CA SER A 108 6.76 22.27 7.07
C SER A 108 5.51 22.75 7.80
N GLY A 109 4.73 21.85 8.39
CA GLY A 109 3.44 22.16 9.03
C GLY A 109 2.33 22.54 8.05
N LYS A 110 2.50 22.25 6.75
CA LYS A 110 1.52 22.59 5.71
C LYS A 110 0.46 21.51 5.55
N PRO A 111 -0.82 21.86 5.35
CA PRO A 111 -1.87 20.90 5.07
C PRO A 111 -1.61 20.17 3.75
N VAL A 112 -1.73 18.84 3.78
CA VAL A 112 -1.52 17.96 2.63
C VAL A 112 -2.85 17.37 2.16
N PHE A 113 -3.08 17.47 0.85
CA PHE A 113 -4.17 16.80 0.15
C PHE A 113 -3.58 15.81 -0.86
N THR A 114 -4.10 14.59 -0.88
CA THR A 114 -3.57 13.53 -1.75
C THR A 114 -4.47 13.28 -2.95
N PHE A 115 -3.83 13.00 -4.08
CA PHE A 115 -4.45 12.73 -5.37
C PHE A 115 -3.80 11.46 -5.95
N PRO A 116 -4.19 10.27 -5.46
CA PRO A 116 -3.64 9.03 -5.97
C PRO A 116 -3.99 8.86 -7.44
N THR A 117 -2.98 8.51 -8.24
CA THR A 117 -3.13 8.24 -9.68
C THR A 117 -2.97 6.76 -10.03
N ILE A 118 -2.58 5.96 -9.03
CA ILE A 118 -2.53 4.51 -9.06
C ILE A 118 -3.03 3.97 -7.71
N ALA A 119 -3.54 2.74 -7.69
CA ALA A 119 -3.90 2.03 -6.46
C ALA A 119 -2.91 0.88 -6.24
N SER A 120 -1.67 1.19 -5.85
CA SER A 120 -0.65 0.16 -5.56
C SER A 120 -0.33 0.00 -4.07
N THR A 121 -0.70 0.99 -3.26
CA THR A 121 -0.51 1.03 -1.80
C THR A 121 -1.58 1.93 -1.17
N CYS A 122 -1.66 1.95 0.16
CA CYS A 122 -2.55 2.81 0.94
C CYS A 122 -2.02 4.23 1.24
N ALA A 123 -0.90 4.62 0.62
CA ALA A 123 -0.16 5.84 0.96
C ALA A 123 -1.00 7.14 0.91
N ALA A 124 -2.08 7.18 0.12
CA ALA A 124 -2.91 8.38 0.02
C ALA A 124 -3.66 8.73 1.32
N THR A 125 -3.85 7.77 2.22
CA THR A 125 -4.70 7.94 3.42
C THR A 125 -4.00 7.53 4.71
N THR A 126 -2.76 7.07 4.68
CA THR A 126 -2.00 6.71 5.89
C THR A 126 -1.36 7.90 6.58
N ALA A 127 -1.13 7.77 7.89
CA ALA A 127 -0.28 8.67 8.70
C ALA A 127 1.18 8.21 8.75
N VAL A 128 1.68 7.55 7.70
CA VAL A 128 3.08 7.11 7.60
C VAL A 128 3.57 7.32 6.17
N SER A 129 4.82 7.75 6.02
CA SER A 129 5.56 7.75 4.76
C SER A 129 6.63 6.66 4.79
N ILE A 130 6.82 5.92 3.69
CA ILE A 130 7.94 5.00 3.56
C ILE A 130 9.10 5.73 2.90
N LEU A 131 10.20 5.87 3.64
CA LEU A 131 11.39 6.54 3.14
C LEU A 131 12.42 5.54 2.60
N TYR A 132 13.15 6.00 1.61
CA TYR A 132 14.20 5.26 0.91
C TYR A 132 15.50 6.05 0.92
N HIS A 133 16.60 5.33 0.79
CA HIS A 133 17.87 5.91 0.39
C HIS A 133 17.81 6.41 -1.06
N ALA A 134 18.77 7.25 -1.45
CA ALA A 134 18.84 7.80 -2.80
C ALA A 134 19.05 6.72 -3.90
N ASP A 135 19.55 5.54 -3.53
CA ASP A 135 19.67 4.37 -4.42
C ASP A 135 18.38 3.54 -4.53
N GLY A 136 17.31 3.95 -3.82
CA GLY A 136 16.01 3.31 -3.83
C GLY A 136 15.84 2.18 -2.82
N THR A 137 16.87 1.86 -2.02
CA THR A 137 16.77 0.85 -0.96
C THR A 137 15.95 1.37 0.23
N PHE A 138 15.22 0.48 0.90
CA PHE A 138 14.38 0.84 2.05
C PHE A 138 15.22 1.47 3.19
N LEU A 139 14.76 2.59 3.74
CA LEU A 139 15.39 3.26 4.88
C LEU A 139 14.60 3.02 6.16
N ALA A 140 13.39 3.57 6.25
CA ALA A 140 12.56 3.51 7.46
C ALA A 140 11.12 4.00 7.20
N PRO A 141 10.15 3.58 8.04
CA PRO A 141 8.87 4.29 8.15
C PRO A 141 9.06 5.63 8.87
N ASP A 142 8.35 6.66 8.40
CA ASP A 142 8.30 8.01 8.97
C ASP A 142 6.86 8.30 9.40
N PHE A 143 6.58 8.20 10.70
CA PHE A 143 5.23 8.33 11.26
C PHE A 143 4.85 9.80 11.49
N HIS A 144 3.65 10.16 11.05
CA HIS A 144 3.10 11.51 11.08
C HIS A 144 2.04 11.66 12.17
N LYS A 145 1.75 12.91 12.58
CA LYS A 145 0.75 13.15 13.64
C LYS A 145 -0.67 12.82 13.19
N ALA A 146 -0.93 12.90 11.90
CA ALA A 146 -2.24 12.66 11.29
C ALA A 146 -2.06 12.21 9.83
N PRO A 147 -3.06 11.52 9.25
CA PRO A 147 -3.11 11.33 7.80
C PRO A 147 -3.27 12.67 7.06
N PRO A 148 -3.12 12.67 5.72
CA PRO A 148 -3.50 13.83 4.89
C PRO A 148 -4.89 14.33 5.23
N VAL A 149 -5.09 15.65 5.08
CA VAL A 149 -6.36 16.33 5.38
C VAL A 149 -7.50 15.70 4.59
N HIS A 150 -7.28 15.41 3.30
CA HIS A 150 -8.25 14.75 2.46
C HIS A 150 -7.59 14.03 1.28
N ALA A 151 -8.11 12.86 0.92
CA ALA A 151 -7.76 12.14 -0.30
C ALA A 151 -8.85 12.27 -1.37
N PHE A 152 -8.51 12.79 -2.55
CA PHE A 152 -9.42 12.87 -3.69
C PHE A 152 -9.14 11.74 -4.69
N ILE A 153 -9.97 10.71 -4.65
CA ILE A 153 -9.78 9.47 -5.43
C ILE A 153 -10.62 9.56 -6.70
N LEU A 154 -9.97 9.68 -7.86
CA LEU A 154 -10.62 9.70 -9.17
C LEU A 154 -10.47 8.33 -9.85
N PRO A 155 -11.50 7.45 -9.82
CA PRO A 155 -11.35 6.06 -10.25
C PRO A 155 -10.90 5.90 -11.69
N SER A 156 -11.43 6.70 -12.62
CA SER A 156 -11.04 6.61 -14.04
C SER A 156 -9.56 6.86 -14.31
N VAL A 157 -8.89 7.72 -13.52
CA VAL A 157 -7.44 7.94 -13.65
C VAL A 157 -6.67 6.71 -13.19
N ILE A 158 -7.10 6.08 -12.10
CA ILE A 158 -6.47 4.88 -11.56
C ILE A 158 -6.71 3.68 -12.50
N ALA A 159 -7.92 3.53 -13.02
CA ALA A 159 -8.29 2.46 -13.95
C ALA A 159 -7.53 2.56 -15.29
N ALA A 160 -7.20 3.78 -15.74
CA ALA A 160 -6.42 4.02 -16.95
C ALA A 160 -4.91 3.86 -16.74
N ALA A 161 -4.43 3.73 -15.51
CA ALA A 161 -3.02 3.48 -15.23
C ALA A 161 -2.62 2.03 -15.58
N PRO A 162 -1.33 1.73 -15.74
CA PRO A 162 -0.89 0.36 -16.02
C PRO A 162 -1.44 -0.63 -14.98
N ARG A 163 -2.19 -1.64 -15.44
CA ARG A 163 -2.89 -2.64 -14.60
C ARG A 163 -2.03 -3.29 -13.52
N ARG A 164 -0.71 -3.39 -13.75
CA ARG A 164 0.24 -3.97 -12.79
C ARG A 164 0.19 -3.28 -11.42
N TYR A 165 -0.18 -2.00 -11.35
CA TYR A 165 -0.22 -1.27 -10.09
C TYR A 165 -1.37 -1.70 -9.20
N ILE A 166 -2.59 -1.82 -9.74
CA ILE A 166 -3.73 -2.32 -8.96
C ILE A 166 -3.61 -3.82 -8.67
N TRP A 167 -3.05 -4.58 -9.62
CA TRP A 167 -2.74 -5.99 -9.44
C TRP A 167 -1.80 -6.21 -8.26
N ALA A 168 -0.68 -5.48 -8.20
CA ALA A 168 0.22 -5.52 -7.06
C ALA A 168 -0.45 -4.97 -5.78
N GLY A 169 -1.25 -3.90 -5.89
CA GLY A 169 -1.96 -3.33 -4.75
C GLY A 169 -2.88 -4.33 -4.05
N MET A 170 -3.55 -5.22 -4.79
CA MET A 170 -4.33 -6.31 -4.18
C MET A 170 -3.46 -7.22 -3.30
N GLY A 171 -2.25 -7.57 -3.76
CA GLY A 171 -1.32 -8.44 -3.06
C GLY A 171 -0.84 -7.90 -1.71
N ASP A 172 -0.56 -6.60 -1.64
CA ASP A 172 -0.23 -5.90 -0.38
C ASP A 172 -1.45 -5.76 0.54
N THR A 173 -2.62 -5.49 -0.06
CA THR A 173 -3.84 -5.18 0.69
C THR A 173 -4.33 -6.36 1.52
N TYR A 174 -4.47 -7.57 0.95
CA TYR A 174 -4.93 -8.71 1.74
C TYR A 174 -3.89 -9.16 2.78
N ALA A 175 -2.61 -8.83 2.63
CA ALA A 175 -1.58 -9.17 3.61
C ALA A 175 -1.88 -8.51 4.97
N LYS A 176 -2.44 -7.29 4.96
CA LYS A 176 -2.88 -6.60 6.18
C LYS A 176 -3.88 -7.40 7.00
N TYR A 177 -4.74 -8.20 6.37
CA TYR A 177 -5.67 -9.06 7.09
C TYR A 177 -4.91 -10.20 7.78
N PHE A 178 -4.14 -10.97 7.01
CA PHE A 178 -3.49 -12.18 7.52
C PHE A 178 -2.40 -11.90 8.54
N GLU A 179 -1.61 -10.84 8.35
CA GLU A 179 -0.58 -10.46 9.31
C GLU A 179 -1.21 -9.91 10.59
N ALA A 180 -2.22 -9.05 10.51
CA ALA A 180 -2.90 -8.55 11.70
C ALA A 180 -3.61 -9.66 12.48
N GLU A 181 -4.26 -10.61 11.79
CA GLU A 181 -4.92 -11.76 12.42
C GLU A 181 -3.90 -12.68 13.10
N MET A 182 -2.82 -13.04 12.41
CA MET A 182 -1.78 -13.89 12.96
C MET A 182 -1.10 -13.24 14.17
N SER A 183 -0.60 -12.01 14.01
CA SER A 183 0.16 -11.29 15.04
C SER A 183 -0.66 -10.98 16.30
N SER A 184 -1.98 -10.80 16.19
CA SER A 184 -2.84 -10.50 17.34
C SER A 184 -3.44 -11.72 18.04
N ARG A 185 -3.20 -12.92 17.50
CA ARG A 185 -3.92 -14.11 17.94
C ARG A 185 -3.57 -14.50 19.38
N GLY A 186 -4.62 -14.58 20.21
CA GLY A 186 -4.48 -14.93 21.63
C GLY A 186 -4.18 -13.75 22.55
N GLU A 187 -4.12 -12.53 22.01
CA GLU A 187 -3.87 -11.32 22.78
C GLU A 187 -5.16 -10.59 23.19
N ALA A 188 -5.08 -9.89 24.33
CA ALA A 188 -6.11 -8.95 24.76
C ALA A 188 -5.76 -7.54 24.25
N LEU A 189 -6.15 -7.24 23.02
CA LEU A 189 -5.83 -5.98 22.36
C LEU A 189 -6.52 -4.77 23.02
N VAL A 190 -5.82 -3.63 23.02
CA VAL A 190 -6.43 -2.31 23.23
C VAL A 190 -7.43 -1.98 22.12
N HIS A 191 -8.37 -1.08 22.40
CA HIS A 191 -9.53 -0.84 21.53
C HIS A 191 -9.17 -0.53 20.07
N TYR A 192 -8.20 0.35 19.81
CA TYR A 192 -7.85 0.73 18.43
C TYR A 192 -7.14 -0.40 17.67
N HIS A 193 -6.28 -1.19 18.30
CA HIS A 193 -5.71 -2.40 17.68
C HIS A 193 -6.81 -3.42 17.39
N ALA A 194 -7.71 -3.67 18.34
CA ALA A 194 -8.85 -4.56 18.12
C ALA A 194 -9.74 -4.10 16.96
N LEU A 195 -10.03 -2.79 16.88
CA LEU A 195 -10.76 -2.20 15.77
C LEU A 195 -10.00 -2.38 14.45
N GLY A 196 -8.69 -2.14 14.44
CA GLY A 196 -7.81 -2.32 13.27
C GLY A 196 -7.84 -3.75 12.74
N VAL A 197 -7.73 -4.76 13.61
CA VAL A 197 -7.81 -6.18 13.26
C VAL A 197 -9.18 -6.54 12.70
N ASN A 198 -10.26 -6.00 13.28
CA ASN A 198 -11.61 -6.27 12.75
C ASN A 198 -11.84 -5.60 11.38
N VAL A 199 -11.35 -4.38 11.19
CA VAL A 199 -11.45 -3.64 9.92
C VAL A 199 -10.57 -4.27 8.84
N SER A 200 -9.42 -4.85 9.19
CA SER A 200 -8.50 -5.45 8.22
C SER A 200 -9.14 -6.59 7.41
N ARG A 201 -10.21 -7.22 7.90
CA ARG A 201 -11.01 -8.17 7.10
C ARG A 201 -11.58 -7.55 5.82
N MET A 202 -11.90 -6.26 5.83
CA MET A 202 -12.32 -5.53 4.62
C MET A 202 -11.16 -5.27 3.64
N CYS A 203 -9.92 -5.60 4.00
CA CYS A 203 -8.81 -5.70 3.06
C CYS A 203 -8.80 -7.04 2.29
N LEU A 204 -9.58 -8.04 2.71
CA LEU A 204 -9.69 -9.33 2.04
C LEU A 204 -11.01 -9.48 1.28
N ASP A 205 -12.14 -9.34 1.97
CA ASP A 205 -13.46 -9.72 1.44
C ASP A 205 -13.83 -9.03 0.11
N PRO A 206 -13.61 -7.70 -0.06
CA PRO A 206 -13.86 -7.04 -1.34
C PRO A 206 -12.95 -7.54 -2.47
N LEU A 207 -11.70 -7.92 -2.16
CA LEU A 207 -10.77 -8.42 -3.17
C LEU A 207 -11.19 -9.80 -3.67
N LEU A 208 -11.58 -10.70 -2.76
CA LEU A 208 -12.12 -12.01 -3.14
C LEU A 208 -13.41 -11.88 -3.98
N THR A 209 -14.24 -10.89 -3.66
CA THR A 209 -15.52 -10.66 -4.36
C THR A 209 -15.34 -10.00 -5.72
N TYR A 210 -14.50 -8.98 -5.81
CA TYR A 210 -14.44 -8.08 -6.96
C TYR A 210 -13.11 -8.13 -7.74
N GLY A 211 -12.05 -8.70 -7.18
CA GLY A 211 -10.68 -8.64 -7.72
C GLY A 211 -10.56 -9.17 -9.15
N ALA A 212 -11.04 -10.40 -9.40
CA ALA A 212 -11.00 -11.00 -10.74
C ALA A 212 -11.80 -10.20 -11.77
N GLN A 213 -13.00 -9.74 -11.39
CA GLN A 213 -13.83 -8.91 -12.25
C GLN A 213 -13.19 -7.55 -12.52
N ALA A 214 -12.60 -6.91 -11.50
CA ALA A 214 -11.89 -5.64 -11.65
C ALA A 214 -10.71 -5.75 -12.60
N MET A 215 -9.93 -6.83 -12.54
CA MET A 215 -8.84 -7.07 -13.49
C MET A 215 -9.35 -7.22 -14.93
N ALA A 216 -10.42 -7.99 -15.14
CA ALA A 216 -11.04 -8.15 -16.45
C ALA A 216 -11.66 -6.84 -16.98
N ASP A 217 -12.24 -6.02 -16.10
CA ASP A 217 -12.79 -4.71 -16.47
C ASP A 217 -11.69 -3.72 -16.87
N ILE A 218 -10.56 -3.71 -16.16
CA ILE A 218 -9.40 -2.87 -16.50
C ILE A 218 -8.79 -3.30 -17.83
N ASP A 219 -8.65 -4.60 -18.07
CA ASP A 219 -8.18 -5.12 -19.36
C ASP A 219 -9.10 -4.71 -20.53
N ALA A 220 -10.38 -4.48 -20.22
CA ALA A 220 -11.38 -4.00 -21.16
C ALA A 220 -11.61 -2.48 -21.11
N GLU A 221 -10.71 -1.73 -20.47
CA GLU A 221 -10.73 -0.26 -20.35
C GLU A 221 -12.03 0.29 -19.70
N ARG A 222 -12.60 -0.45 -18.75
CA ARG A 222 -13.81 -0.06 -18.00
C ARG A 222 -13.50 0.22 -16.54
N CYS A 223 -13.96 1.38 -16.06
CA CYS A 223 -14.00 1.69 -14.63
C CYS A 223 -15.39 1.35 -14.07
N THR A 224 -15.54 0.13 -13.56
CA THR A 224 -16.81 -0.40 -13.03
C THR A 224 -16.87 -0.29 -11.51
N TYR A 225 -18.02 -0.63 -10.92
CA TYR A 225 -18.16 -0.74 -9.47
C TYR A 225 -17.16 -1.72 -8.86
N ALA A 226 -16.84 -2.83 -9.53
CA ALA A 226 -15.83 -3.78 -9.07
C ALA A 226 -14.43 -3.13 -8.96
N VAL A 227 -14.05 -2.33 -9.96
CA VAL A 227 -12.81 -1.56 -9.94
C VAL A 227 -12.82 -0.55 -8.79
N GLU A 228 -13.92 0.17 -8.58
CA GLU A 228 -14.05 1.11 -7.46
C GLU A 228 -13.90 0.41 -6.09
N GLN A 229 -14.51 -0.77 -5.91
CA GLN A 229 -14.40 -1.51 -4.65
C GLN A 229 -12.96 -1.97 -4.37
N VAL A 230 -12.23 -2.42 -5.41
CA VAL A 230 -10.82 -2.78 -5.26
C VAL A 230 -9.97 -1.54 -4.93
N ILE A 231 -10.22 -0.40 -5.59
CA ILE A 231 -9.54 0.86 -5.27
C ILE A 231 -9.78 1.29 -3.82
N LEU A 232 -11.02 1.20 -3.34
CA LEU A 232 -11.37 1.54 -1.95
C LEU A 232 -10.72 0.61 -0.93
N ALA A 233 -10.66 -0.70 -1.22
CA ALA A 233 -9.95 -1.66 -0.37
C ALA A 233 -8.47 -1.30 -0.26
N ILE A 234 -7.81 -1.06 -1.40
CA ILE A 234 -6.36 -0.78 -1.46
C ILE A 234 -6.01 0.56 -0.80
N ILE A 235 -6.77 1.61 -1.10
CA ILE A 235 -6.43 2.95 -0.63
C ILE A 235 -6.99 3.16 0.77
N VAL A 236 -8.32 3.12 0.90
CA VAL A 236 -9.03 3.61 2.08
C VAL A 236 -9.01 2.61 3.22
N THR A 237 -9.53 1.40 3.00
CA THR A 237 -9.65 0.39 4.07
C THR A 237 -8.29 0.04 4.65
N THR A 238 -7.32 -0.23 3.76
CA THR A 238 -5.94 -0.52 4.14
C THR A 238 -5.32 0.66 4.89
N GLY A 239 -5.60 1.90 4.48
CA GLY A 239 -5.13 3.09 5.21
C GLY A 239 -5.70 3.23 6.62
N ILE A 240 -7.01 2.99 6.77
CA ILE A 240 -7.70 2.99 8.08
C ILE A 240 -7.13 1.88 8.98
N ALA A 241 -7.02 0.66 8.45
CA ALA A 241 -6.44 -0.46 9.18
C ALA A 241 -5.01 -0.13 9.63
N SER A 242 -4.16 0.39 8.73
CA SER A 242 -2.79 0.77 9.04
C SER A 242 -2.72 1.81 10.17
N ILE A 243 -3.52 2.88 10.13
CA ILE A 243 -3.52 3.91 11.19
C ILE A 243 -3.87 3.31 12.55
N LEU A 244 -4.86 2.42 12.58
CA LEU A 244 -5.31 1.77 13.80
C LEU A 244 -4.26 0.79 14.34
N LEU A 245 -3.63 0.02 13.46
CA LEU A 245 -2.65 -1.03 13.79
C LEU A 245 -1.26 -0.46 14.13
N THR A 246 -0.97 0.79 13.76
CA THR A 246 0.30 1.47 14.06
C THR A 246 0.12 2.67 14.99
N ALA A 247 -0.97 2.75 15.76
CA ALA A 247 -1.29 3.91 16.59
C ALA A 247 -0.24 4.20 17.68
N GLU A 248 0.52 3.18 18.10
CA GLU A 248 1.66 3.30 19.03
C GLU A 248 3.01 3.47 18.32
N HIS A 249 3.01 3.72 17.00
CA HIS A 249 4.20 3.78 16.14
C HIS A 249 5.05 2.50 16.15
N ILE A 250 4.40 1.36 16.41
CA ILE A 250 4.93 0.01 16.26
C ILE A 250 4.36 -0.63 14.98
N VAL A 251 5.05 -1.64 14.46
CA VAL A 251 4.65 -2.34 13.22
C VAL A 251 4.07 -3.73 13.47
N ASP A 252 4.03 -4.16 14.73
CA ASP A 252 3.74 -5.53 15.20
C ASP A 252 2.46 -6.15 14.62
N TYR A 253 1.43 -5.35 14.35
CA TYR A 253 0.16 -5.82 13.78
C TYR A 253 -0.08 -5.38 12.33
N ASN A 254 0.82 -4.58 11.75
CA ASN A 254 0.68 -4.02 10.41
C ASN A 254 1.69 -4.61 9.41
N SER A 255 2.70 -5.33 9.91
CA SER A 255 3.72 -6.07 9.18
C SER A 255 3.94 -7.41 9.87
N GLY A 256 4.35 -8.43 9.13
CA GLY A 256 4.52 -9.78 9.65
C GLY A 256 5.35 -10.65 8.72
N LEU A 257 5.07 -11.96 8.72
CA LEU A 257 5.85 -12.93 7.95
C LEU A 257 5.77 -12.70 6.43
N ALA A 258 4.66 -12.19 5.89
CA ALA A 258 4.57 -11.95 4.45
C ALA A 258 5.51 -10.82 4.01
N HIS A 259 5.57 -9.73 4.79
CA HIS A 259 6.53 -8.66 4.58
C HIS A 259 7.98 -9.11 4.86
N ALA A 260 8.21 -9.93 5.89
CA ALA A 260 9.53 -10.49 6.15
C ALA A 260 10.10 -11.29 4.95
N VAL A 261 9.25 -12.08 4.28
CA VAL A 261 9.61 -12.77 3.03
C VAL A 261 9.98 -11.77 1.94
N PHE A 262 9.18 -10.71 1.75
CA PHE A 262 9.50 -9.65 0.79
C PHE A 262 10.85 -8.98 1.08
N TYR A 263 11.08 -8.50 2.30
CA TYR A 263 12.33 -7.82 2.68
C TYR A 263 13.55 -8.74 2.57
N ALA A 264 13.39 -10.04 2.84
CA ALA A 264 14.50 -10.98 2.66
C ALA A 264 14.82 -11.21 1.17
N LEU A 265 13.81 -11.20 0.30
CA LEU A 265 13.97 -11.34 -1.14
C LEU A 265 14.68 -10.13 -1.79
N THR A 266 14.63 -8.93 -1.20
CA THR A 266 15.34 -7.76 -1.76
C THR A 266 16.86 -7.90 -1.72
N ALA A 267 17.40 -8.89 -0.99
CA ALA A 267 18.81 -9.28 -1.08
C ALA A 267 19.23 -9.75 -2.49
N TRP A 268 18.27 -10.09 -3.35
CA TRP A 268 18.47 -10.34 -4.78
C TRP A 268 18.10 -9.07 -5.57
N PRO A 269 19.07 -8.36 -6.17
CA PRO A 269 18.82 -7.04 -6.78
C PRO A 269 17.77 -7.04 -7.89
N HIS A 270 17.53 -8.18 -8.54
CA HIS A 270 16.50 -8.26 -9.57
C HIS A 270 15.08 -8.20 -9.03
N ILE A 271 14.86 -8.54 -7.75
CA ILE A 271 13.54 -8.51 -7.12
C ILE A 271 13.01 -7.09 -7.10
N GLU A 272 13.75 -6.15 -6.54
CA GLU A 272 13.36 -4.73 -6.50
C GLU A 272 13.32 -4.09 -7.90
N ALA A 273 14.16 -4.56 -8.81
CA ALA A 273 14.23 -4.00 -10.17
C ALA A 273 13.05 -4.43 -11.07
N ARG A 274 12.48 -5.63 -10.85
CA ARG A 274 11.53 -6.25 -11.80
C ARG A 274 10.17 -6.58 -11.21
N HIS A 275 10.05 -6.73 -9.89
CA HIS A 275 8.80 -7.02 -9.21
C HIS A 275 8.27 -5.80 -8.45
N LEU A 276 6.95 -5.76 -8.27
CA LEU A 276 6.31 -4.76 -7.43
C LEU A 276 6.21 -5.26 -5.98
N HIS A 277 6.19 -4.34 -5.01
CA HIS A 277 6.09 -4.68 -3.58
C HIS A 277 4.95 -5.66 -3.27
N GLY A 278 3.71 -5.30 -3.62
CA GLY A 278 2.55 -6.13 -3.32
C GLY A 278 2.47 -7.44 -4.10
N GLU A 279 3.17 -7.55 -5.24
CA GLU A 279 3.30 -8.82 -5.96
C GLU A 279 4.07 -9.85 -5.12
N VAL A 280 5.17 -9.43 -4.50
CA VAL A 280 6.03 -10.30 -3.69
C VAL A 280 5.49 -10.48 -2.27
N VAL A 281 4.92 -9.44 -1.66
CA VAL A 281 4.18 -9.57 -0.39
C VAL A 281 3.00 -10.54 -0.55
N GLY A 282 2.30 -10.47 -1.68
CA GLY A 282 1.21 -11.37 -2.00
C GLY A 282 1.64 -12.84 -2.09
N PHE A 283 2.86 -13.12 -2.56
CA PHE A 283 3.50 -14.42 -2.49
C PHE A 283 3.86 -14.81 -1.05
N GLY A 284 4.41 -13.86 -0.28
CA GLY A 284 4.74 -14.03 1.13
C GLY A 284 3.56 -14.47 1.99
N VAL A 285 2.34 -14.03 1.68
CA VAL A 285 1.11 -14.47 2.38
C VAL A 285 0.86 -15.97 2.23
N LEU A 286 1.19 -16.58 1.08
CA LEU A 286 1.06 -18.03 0.91
C LEU A 286 2.04 -18.78 1.83
N ILE A 287 3.27 -18.26 1.97
CA ILE A 287 4.27 -18.79 2.90
C ILE A 287 3.82 -18.60 4.35
N LEU A 288 3.25 -17.45 4.68
CA LEU A 288 2.67 -17.17 5.99
C LEU A 288 1.61 -18.20 6.35
N LEU A 289 0.63 -18.42 5.48
CA LEU A 289 -0.49 -19.32 5.74
C LEU A 289 -0.05 -20.78 5.88
N LEU A 290 0.94 -21.22 5.09
CA LEU A 290 1.53 -22.57 5.21
C LEU A 290 2.36 -22.73 6.48
N THR A 291 3.14 -21.70 6.84
CA THR A 291 3.90 -21.65 8.11
C THR A 291 2.94 -21.74 9.31
N ASP A 292 1.79 -21.07 9.20
CA ASP A 292 0.76 -21.05 10.24
C ASP A 292 -0.10 -22.31 10.31
N GLY A 293 -0.01 -23.18 9.29
CA GLY A 293 -0.91 -24.33 9.17
C GLY A 293 -2.36 -23.95 8.85
N ASN A 294 -2.62 -22.70 8.46
CA ASN A 294 -3.93 -22.22 8.02
C ASN A 294 -4.22 -22.67 6.58
N LEU A 295 -4.50 -23.97 6.42
CA LEU A 295 -4.69 -24.59 5.11
C LEU A 295 -5.92 -24.07 4.36
N ASP A 296 -6.98 -23.65 5.07
CA ASP A 296 -8.19 -23.12 4.43
C ASP A 296 -7.95 -21.71 3.87
N GLY A 297 -7.30 -20.84 4.66
CA GLY A 297 -6.82 -19.54 4.17
C GLY A 297 -5.85 -19.70 3.01
N PHE A 298 -4.89 -20.64 3.11
CA PHE A 298 -3.96 -20.94 2.03
C PHE A 298 -4.68 -21.32 0.74
N ARG A 299 -5.64 -22.26 0.79
CA ARG A 299 -6.39 -22.70 -0.40
C ARG A 299 -7.16 -21.56 -1.05
N GLN A 300 -7.84 -20.75 -0.24
CA GLN A 300 -8.59 -19.59 -0.71
C GLN A 300 -7.67 -18.59 -1.43
N MET A 301 -6.54 -18.24 -0.80
CA MET A 301 -5.60 -17.28 -1.37
C MET A 301 -4.82 -17.84 -2.56
N TYR A 302 -4.45 -19.12 -2.54
CA TYR A 302 -3.83 -19.78 -3.68
C TYR A 302 -4.75 -19.75 -4.90
N ALA A 303 -6.04 -20.08 -4.73
CA ALA A 303 -7.04 -20.00 -5.80
C ALA A 303 -7.26 -18.55 -6.28
N PHE A 304 -7.39 -17.60 -5.36
CA PHE A 304 -7.55 -16.19 -5.71
C PHE A 304 -6.33 -15.67 -6.50
N ASN A 305 -5.11 -15.89 -5.99
CA ASN A 305 -3.88 -15.46 -6.65
C ASN A 305 -3.77 -16.03 -8.06
N ARG A 306 -4.09 -17.32 -8.26
CA ARG A 306 -4.16 -17.90 -9.61
C ARG A 306 -5.19 -17.23 -10.51
N SER A 307 -6.37 -16.89 -9.99
CA SER A 307 -7.44 -16.29 -10.78
C SER A 307 -7.11 -14.87 -11.27
N VAL A 308 -6.31 -14.11 -10.51
CA VAL A 308 -5.86 -12.75 -10.88
C VAL A 308 -4.43 -12.71 -11.42
N GLY A 309 -3.74 -13.85 -11.47
CA GLY A 309 -2.37 -13.99 -11.94
C GLY A 309 -1.29 -13.47 -10.99
N LEU A 310 -1.57 -13.35 -9.69
CA LEU A 310 -0.55 -13.09 -8.67
C LEU A 310 0.35 -14.33 -8.47
N PRO A 311 1.61 -14.16 -8.03
CA PRO A 311 2.54 -15.27 -7.89
C PRO A 311 2.05 -16.32 -6.87
N THR A 312 2.23 -17.58 -7.25
CA THR A 312 1.93 -18.77 -6.45
C THR A 312 3.07 -19.78 -6.46
N ALA A 313 4.15 -19.53 -7.22
CA ALA A 313 5.33 -20.38 -7.32
C ALA A 313 6.62 -19.56 -7.27
N LEU A 314 7.70 -20.16 -6.76
CA LEU A 314 9.02 -19.52 -6.67
C LEU A 314 9.51 -18.96 -8.01
N SER A 315 9.29 -19.68 -9.10
CA SER A 315 9.72 -19.24 -10.44
C SER A 315 9.02 -17.96 -10.91
N GLN A 316 7.83 -17.64 -10.39
CA GLN A 316 7.09 -16.43 -10.72
C GLN A 316 7.60 -15.19 -9.99
N VAL A 317 8.36 -15.39 -8.90
CA VAL A 317 9.15 -14.35 -8.24
C VAL A 317 10.64 -14.48 -8.58
N GLU A 318 10.97 -15.15 -9.69
CA GLU A 318 12.33 -15.35 -10.18
C GLU A 318 13.29 -16.01 -9.17
N MET A 319 12.76 -16.94 -8.37
CA MET A 319 13.52 -17.73 -7.39
C MET A 319 13.49 -19.22 -7.72
N THR A 320 14.48 -19.95 -7.23
CA THR A 320 14.56 -21.41 -7.35
C THR A 320 14.58 -22.08 -5.98
N GLY A 321 14.36 -23.39 -5.93
CA GLY A 321 14.51 -24.17 -4.68
C GLY A 321 15.91 -24.05 -4.07
N ALA A 322 16.96 -23.85 -4.89
CA ALA A 322 18.31 -23.65 -4.39
C ALA A 322 18.50 -22.30 -3.68
N ASP A 323 17.69 -21.29 -4.00
CA ASP A 323 17.75 -19.99 -3.36
C ASP A 323 17.06 -19.98 -1.99
N VAL A 324 16.09 -20.88 -1.77
CA VAL A 324 15.35 -21.02 -0.50
C VAL A 324 16.31 -21.25 0.67
N GLU A 325 17.37 -22.04 0.48
CA GLU A 325 18.41 -22.30 1.49
C GLU A 325 19.13 -21.04 1.98
N LYS A 326 19.23 -20.01 1.12
CA LYS A 326 19.80 -18.70 1.50
C LYS A 326 18.75 -17.75 2.03
N LEU A 327 17.51 -17.86 1.53
CA LEU A 327 16.40 -16.98 1.89
C LEU A 327 15.89 -17.24 3.31
N VAL A 328 15.69 -18.51 3.68
CA VAL A 328 15.10 -18.89 4.97
C VAL A 328 15.85 -18.29 6.17
N PRO A 329 17.19 -18.38 6.25
CA PRO A 329 17.94 -17.75 7.36
C PRO A 329 17.83 -16.22 7.40
N LEU A 330 17.54 -15.56 6.27
CA LEU A 330 17.30 -14.12 6.24
C LEU A 330 15.92 -13.79 6.78
N VAL A 331 14.88 -14.52 6.33
CA VAL A 331 13.49 -14.36 6.83
C VAL A 331 13.43 -14.59 8.34
N ALA A 332 14.06 -15.66 8.84
CA ALA A 332 14.08 -16.02 10.25
C ALA A 332 14.78 -14.98 11.17
N LYS A 333 15.48 -13.99 10.59
CA LYS A 333 16.15 -12.91 11.31
C LYS A 333 15.45 -11.55 11.16
N MET A 334 14.37 -11.48 10.37
CA MET A 334 13.66 -10.22 10.16
C MET A 334 12.96 -9.76 11.44
N PRO A 335 12.99 -8.46 11.76
CA PRO A 335 12.29 -7.93 12.92
C PRO A 335 10.76 -8.09 12.79
N ASP A 336 10.23 -8.11 11.57
CA ASP A 336 8.80 -8.24 11.28
C ASP A 336 8.16 -9.53 11.81
N ILE A 337 8.95 -10.60 12.04
CA ILE A 337 8.43 -11.85 12.61
C ILE A 337 8.53 -11.92 14.14
N ALA A 338 9.03 -10.87 14.80
CA ALA A 338 9.26 -10.87 16.24
C ALA A 338 7.97 -10.92 17.06
N HIS A 339 6.88 -10.36 16.53
CA HIS A 339 5.58 -10.32 17.21
C HIS A 339 4.59 -11.30 16.55
N ASN A 340 4.61 -12.55 17.01
CA ASN A 340 3.74 -13.63 16.54
C ASN A 340 3.35 -14.55 17.71
N PRO A 341 2.24 -15.30 17.60
CA PRO A 341 1.74 -16.19 18.67
C PRO A 341 2.69 -17.34 19.02
N TYR A 342 3.73 -17.55 18.21
CA TYR A 342 4.81 -18.52 18.43
C TYR A 342 6.06 -18.09 17.65
N THR A 343 7.21 -18.67 17.99
CA THR A 343 8.46 -18.45 17.27
C THR A 343 8.43 -19.12 15.90
N ILE A 344 8.58 -18.33 14.84
CA ILE A 344 8.75 -18.84 13.47
C ILE A 344 10.19 -19.37 13.33
N THR A 345 10.33 -20.66 13.00
CA THR A 345 11.65 -21.31 12.87
C THR A 345 12.02 -21.55 11.42
N GLU A 346 13.32 -21.73 11.14
CA GLU A 346 13.80 -22.12 9.81
C GLU A 346 13.15 -23.42 9.32
N GLU A 347 12.94 -24.41 10.21
CA GLU A 347 12.26 -25.67 9.89
C GLU A 347 10.83 -25.44 9.37
N MET A 348 10.07 -24.57 10.03
CA MET A 348 8.70 -24.23 9.60
C MET A 348 8.70 -23.56 8.23
N LEU A 349 9.65 -22.65 7.99
CA LEU A 349 9.78 -21.95 6.71
C LEU A 349 10.19 -22.91 5.59
N HIS A 350 11.20 -23.77 5.79
CA HIS A 350 11.58 -24.79 4.81
C HIS A 350 10.41 -25.71 4.47
N LYS A 351 9.64 -26.14 5.48
CA LYS A 351 8.44 -26.93 5.27
C LYS A 351 7.40 -26.16 4.44
N ALA A 352 7.14 -24.88 4.75
CA ALA A 352 6.19 -24.06 4.01
C ALA A 352 6.58 -23.89 2.53
N PHE A 353 7.86 -23.65 2.23
CA PHE A 353 8.34 -23.57 0.85
C PHE A 353 8.23 -24.92 0.11
N ALA A 354 8.55 -26.03 0.78
CA ALA A 354 8.41 -27.37 0.21
C ALA A 354 6.94 -27.74 -0.05
N ASP A 355 6.04 -27.41 0.87
CA ASP A 355 4.60 -27.61 0.71
C ASP A 355 4.08 -26.80 -0.49
N LEU A 356 4.48 -25.53 -0.62
CA LEU A 356 4.09 -24.68 -1.76
C LEU A 356 4.54 -25.29 -3.10
N ASP A 357 5.77 -25.77 -3.18
CA ASP A 357 6.28 -26.46 -4.39
C ASP A 357 5.48 -27.73 -4.68
N TYR A 358 5.18 -28.54 -3.66
CA TYR A 358 4.35 -29.72 -3.78
C TYR A 358 2.96 -29.39 -4.36
N TYR A 359 2.29 -28.34 -3.85
CA TYR A 359 0.98 -27.89 -4.35
C TYR A 359 1.04 -27.48 -5.82
N ASN A 360 2.10 -26.79 -6.25
CA ASN A 360 2.28 -26.37 -7.64
C ASN A 360 2.56 -27.54 -8.58
N GLN A 361 3.33 -28.55 -8.16
CA GLN A 361 3.66 -29.71 -8.98
C GLN A 361 2.49 -30.67 -9.15
N HIS A 362 1.70 -30.89 -8.10
CA HIS A 362 0.66 -31.91 -8.09
C HIS A 362 -0.70 -31.39 -8.54
N GLN A 363 -0.81 -30.08 -8.86
CA GLN A 363 -2.08 -29.39 -9.05
C GLN A 363 -3.09 -29.92 -8.01
N ALA A 364 -2.71 -29.95 -6.73
CA ALA A 364 -3.38 -30.79 -5.72
C ALA A 364 -4.83 -30.37 -5.41
N PHE A 365 -5.39 -29.49 -6.24
CA PHE A 365 -6.80 -29.36 -6.52
C PHE A 365 -6.95 -29.43 -8.04
N LYS A 366 -7.05 -30.65 -8.58
CA LYS A 366 -7.88 -30.83 -9.77
C LYS A 366 -9.19 -30.18 -9.41
N GLU A 367 -9.56 -29.16 -10.17
CA GLU A 367 -10.89 -28.57 -10.21
C GLU A 367 -11.88 -29.72 -10.39
N ASN A 368 -12.31 -30.32 -9.29
CA ASN A 368 -13.29 -31.38 -9.26
C ASN A 368 -14.61 -30.73 -8.94
N GLU A 369 -15.43 -30.69 -9.99
CA GLU A 369 -16.89 -30.58 -10.04
C GLU A 369 -17.51 -29.18 -9.98
#